data_AF-A0A521X230-F1
#
_entry.id   AF-A0A521X230-F1
#
_cell.length_a   1.000
_cell.length_b   1.000
_cell.length_c   1.000
_cell.angle_alpha   90.00
_cell.angle_beta   90.00
_cell.angle_gamma   90.00
#
_symmetry.space_group_name_H-M   'P 1'
#
loop_
_entity.id
_entity.type
_entity.pdbx_description
1 polymer ?
#
loop_
_entity_poly.entity_id
_entity_poly.type
_entity_poly.pdbx_seq_one_letter_code
_entity_poly.pdbx_strand_id
1 'polypeptide(L)'
;MGNQVERENLKSDLILPWVIVAMMLAMLVTYIIICHALGEQLQQPLPEAQRVMFRTIFYVIAIVTFPLTNLIRHIQLRLNQTMPSSHATHGAAAMAKSRYLVTIIVSMSLVEVVGVFGLVMFVLGDGFNTLYIFTGLSALGLFLYRPKADEYSEIIGAIAAQKHE
;
A
#
# COMPACT_ATOMS: atom_id res chain seq x y z
N MET A 1 29.58 19.21 -6.33
CA MET A 1 29.37 18.62 -4.99
C MET A 1 27.94 18.76 -4.45
N GLY A 2 27.12 19.74 -4.85
CA GLY A 2 25.71 19.84 -4.42
C GLY A 2 24.81 18.65 -4.81
N ASN A 3 24.93 18.15 -6.04
CA ASN A 3 24.10 17.02 -6.55
C ASN A 3 24.25 15.69 -5.80
N GLN A 4 25.34 15.50 -5.05
CA GLN A 4 25.61 14.23 -4.36
C GLN A 4 24.96 14.19 -2.98
N VAL A 5 25.03 15.30 -2.23
CA VAL A 5 24.37 15.49 -0.92
C VAL A 5 22.84 15.50 -1.06
N GLU A 6 22.33 16.07 -2.16
CA GLU A 6 20.89 16.07 -2.45
C GLU A 6 20.40 14.65 -2.79
N ARG A 7 21.17 13.87 -3.58
CA ARG A 7 20.87 12.44 -3.86
C ARG A 7 20.95 11.54 -2.64
N GLU A 8 21.85 11.82 -1.70
CA GLU A 8 21.96 11.03 -0.46
C GLU A 8 20.79 11.30 0.48
N ASN A 9 20.35 12.56 0.62
CA ASN A 9 19.13 12.89 1.37
C ASN A 9 17.88 12.26 0.72
N LEU A 10 17.78 12.32 -0.61
CA LEU A 10 16.75 11.64 -1.42
C LEU A 10 16.67 10.13 -1.14
N LYS A 11 17.82 9.44 -1.09
CA LYS A 11 17.89 8.01 -0.79
C LYS A 11 17.48 7.72 0.66
N SER A 12 17.98 8.51 1.62
CA SER A 12 17.65 8.35 3.04
C SER A 12 16.16 8.54 3.31
N ASP A 13 15.54 9.48 2.59
CA ASP A 13 14.10 9.78 2.69
C ASP A 13 13.22 8.65 2.15
N LEU A 14 13.73 7.85 1.20
CA LEU A 14 13.03 6.70 0.65
C LEU A 14 13.19 5.41 1.48
N ILE A 15 14.14 5.35 2.42
CA ILE A 15 14.35 4.18 3.27
C ILE A 15 13.12 3.91 4.14
N LEU A 16 12.52 4.97 4.72
CA LEU A 16 11.38 4.82 5.62
C LEU A 16 10.14 4.21 4.93
N PRO A 17 9.69 4.68 3.75
CA PRO A 17 8.70 3.99 2.93
C PRO A 17 9.04 2.53 2.64
N TRP A 18 10.30 2.25 2.33
CA TRP A 18 10.74 0.91 1.97
C TRP A 18 10.71 -0.05 3.16
N VAL A 19 11.07 0.44 4.36
CA VAL A 19 10.94 -0.28 5.62
C VAL A 19 9.46 -0.59 5.92
N ILE A 20 8.55 0.35 5.67
CA ILE A 20 7.11 0.11 5.81
C ILE A 20 6.67 -1.03 4.89
N VAL A 21 7.05 -1.01 3.61
CA VAL A 21 6.73 -2.10 2.67
C VAL A 21 7.27 -3.44 3.15
N ALA A 22 8.53 -3.48 3.60
CA ALA A 22 9.14 -4.69 4.13
C ALA A 22 8.38 -5.21 5.36
N MET A 23 7.97 -4.33 6.27
CA MET A 23 7.16 -4.69 7.43
C MET A 23 5.78 -5.23 7.05
N MET A 24 5.08 -4.61 6.09
CA MET A 24 3.77 -5.10 5.64
C MET A 24 3.89 -6.46 4.96
N LEU A 25 4.92 -6.66 4.13
CA LEU A 25 5.20 -7.96 3.53
C LEU A 25 5.49 -9.03 4.59
N ALA A 26 6.27 -8.70 5.63
CA ALA A 26 6.54 -9.61 6.74
C ALA A 26 5.27 -9.95 7.53
N MET A 27 4.36 -9.00 7.73
CA MET A 27 3.04 -9.25 8.34
C MET A 27 2.22 -10.23 7.49
N LEU A 28 2.19 -10.03 6.17
CA LEU A 28 1.51 -10.93 5.25
C LEU A 28 2.02 -12.37 5.34
N VAL A 29 3.35 -12.55 5.38
CA VAL A 29 4.00 -13.87 5.56
C VAL A 29 3.64 -14.47 6.91
N THR A 30 3.65 -13.65 7.97
CA THR A 30 3.27 -14.08 9.32
C THR A 30 1.83 -14.60 9.35
N TYR A 31 0.89 -13.95 8.65
CA TYR A 31 -0.48 -14.43 8.52
C TYR A 31 -0.56 -15.81 7.88
N ILE A 32 0.18 -16.06 6.79
CA ILE A 32 0.24 -17.37 6.14
C ILE A 32 0.78 -18.44 7.10
N ILE A 33 1.84 -18.13 7.83
CA ILE A 33 2.46 -19.05 8.79
C ILE A 33 1.47 -19.38 9.91
N ILE A 34 0.77 -18.37 10.46
CA ILE A 34 -0.27 -18.56 11.46
C ILE A 34 -1.39 -19.44 10.93
N CYS A 35 -1.88 -19.20 9.70
CA CYS A 35 -2.89 -20.03 9.06
C CYS A 35 -2.45 -21.49 8.89
N HIS A 36 -1.17 -21.73 8.59
CA HIS A 36 -0.63 -23.09 8.45
C HIS A 36 -0.44 -23.78 9.80
N ALA A 37 0.08 -23.06 10.80
CA ALA A 37 0.40 -23.63 12.11
C ALA A 37 -0.85 -23.85 12.99
N LEU A 38 -1.85 -22.97 12.89
CA LEU A 38 -3.05 -22.98 13.71
C LEU A 38 -4.32 -23.23 12.89
N GLY A 39 -4.20 -23.64 11.62
CA GLY A 39 -5.32 -23.73 10.69
C GLY A 39 -6.47 -24.60 11.20
N GLU A 40 -6.17 -25.78 11.75
CA GLU A 40 -7.21 -26.68 12.27
C GLU A 40 -7.92 -26.15 13.52
N GLN A 41 -7.25 -25.29 14.31
CA GLN A 41 -7.83 -24.67 15.51
C GLN A 41 -8.58 -23.38 15.20
N LEU A 42 -8.14 -22.64 14.18
CA LEU A 42 -8.72 -21.37 13.76
C LEU A 42 -9.91 -21.55 12.83
N GLN A 43 -9.95 -22.63 12.04
CA GLN A 43 -11.07 -22.88 11.15
C GLN A 43 -12.32 -23.21 11.94
N GLN A 44 -13.27 -22.27 11.96
CA GLN A 44 -14.63 -22.51 12.38
C GLN A 44 -15.50 -22.64 11.13
N PRO A 45 -15.66 -23.87 10.60
CA PRO A 45 -16.35 -24.08 9.33
C PRO A 45 -17.82 -23.66 9.46
N LEU A 46 -18.15 -22.50 8.90
CA LEU A 46 -19.53 -22.06 8.75
C LEU A 46 -20.29 -23.00 7.81
N PRO A 47 -21.64 -23.05 7.94
CA PRO A 47 -22.51 -23.76 7.00
C PRO A 47 -22.21 -23.37 5.55
N GLU A 48 -22.23 -24.34 4.63
CA GLU A 48 -21.79 -24.15 3.24
C GLU A 48 -22.47 -22.97 2.55
N ALA A 49 -23.77 -22.78 2.77
CA ALA A 49 -24.54 -21.67 2.21
C ALA A 49 -24.00 -20.29 2.64
N GLN A 50 -23.63 -20.12 3.92
CA GLN A 50 -23.06 -18.87 4.41
C GLN A 50 -21.64 -18.67 3.89
N ARG A 51 -20.84 -19.76 3.82
CA ARG A 51 -19.47 -19.70 3.29
C ARG A 51 -19.44 -19.24 1.84
N VAL A 52 -20.33 -19.76 0.99
CA VAL A 52 -20.43 -19.34 -0.42
C VAL A 52 -20.86 -17.89 -0.54
N MET A 53 -21.78 -17.43 0.30
CA MET A 53 -22.20 -16.03 0.35
C MET A 53 -21.04 -15.09 0.70
N PHE A 54 -20.31 -15.37 1.79
CA PHE A 54 -19.15 -14.59 2.19
C PHE A 54 -18.06 -14.59 1.12
N ARG A 55 -17.73 -15.77 0.56
CA ARG A 55 -16.76 -15.88 -0.53
C ARG A 55 -17.13 -14.96 -1.69
N THR A 56 -18.38 -14.99 -2.13
CA THR A 56 -18.84 -14.15 -3.24
C THR A 56 -18.70 -12.67 -2.92
N ILE A 57 -19.14 -12.24 -1.73
CA ILE A 57 -19.08 -10.83 -1.31
C ILE A 57 -17.63 -10.34 -1.25
N PHE A 58 -16.74 -11.07 -0.58
CA PHE A 58 -15.35 -10.66 -0.44
C PHE A 58 -14.59 -10.68 -1.78
N TYR A 59 -14.88 -11.63 -2.67
CA TYR A 59 -14.29 -11.62 -4.02
C TYR A 59 -14.74 -10.39 -4.82
N VAL A 60 -16.04 -10.06 -4.79
CA VAL A 60 -16.55 -8.83 -5.43
C VAL A 60 -15.88 -7.59 -4.84
N ILE A 61 -15.75 -7.52 -3.51
CA ILE A 61 -15.04 -6.42 -2.84
C ILE A 61 -13.59 -6.36 -3.31
N ALA A 62 -12.83 -7.45 -3.30
CA ALA A 62 -11.44 -7.44 -3.77
C ALA A 62 -11.28 -6.99 -5.22
N ILE A 63 -12.16 -7.45 -6.12
CA ILE A 63 -12.17 -7.07 -7.54
C ILE A 63 -12.40 -5.56 -7.69
N VAL A 64 -13.24 -4.95 -6.85
CA VAL A 64 -13.52 -3.50 -6.88
C VAL A 64 -12.44 -2.70 -6.15
N THR A 65 -11.97 -3.17 -5.00
CA THR A 65 -10.95 -2.51 -4.19
C THR A 65 -9.63 -2.39 -4.96
N PHE A 66 -9.24 -3.38 -5.75
CA PHE A 66 -7.99 -3.34 -6.50
C PHE A 66 -7.87 -2.14 -7.47
N PRO A 67 -8.80 -1.91 -8.42
CA PRO A 67 -8.79 -0.73 -9.28
C PRO A 67 -9.07 0.56 -8.51
N LEU A 68 -9.89 0.52 -7.45
CA LEU A 68 -10.15 1.67 -6.60
C LEU A 68 -8.87 2.17 -5.91
N THR A 69 -8.05 1.26 -5.37
CA THR A 69 -6.76 1.61 -4.76
C THR A 69 -5.82 2.23 -5.80
N ASN A 70 -5.83 1.74 -7.04
CA ASN A 70 -5.04 2.33 -8.12
C ASN A 70 -5.51 3.76 -8.46
N LEU A 71 -6.83 3.98 -8.50
CA LEU A 71 -7.42 5.30 -8.72
C LEU A 71 -7.08 6.27 -7.58
N ILE A 72 -7.19 5.83 -6.32
CA ILE A 72 -6.84 6.63 -5.15
C ILE A 72 -5.36 7.04 -5.21
N ARG A 73 -4.46 6.09 -5.51
CA ARG A 73 -3.03 6.41 -5.70
C ARG A 73 -2.82 7.44 -6.79
N HIS A 74 -3.47 7.27 -7.95
CA HIS A 74 -3.34 8.20 -9.06
C HIS A 74 -3.79 9.61 -8.65
N ILE A 75 -4.93 9.74 -7.97
CA ILE A 75 -5.45 11.01 -7.46
C ILE A 75 -4.48 11.62 -6.44
N GLN A 76 -3.95 10.83 -5.49
CA GLN A 76 -2.99 11.30 -4.48
C GLN A 76 -1.68 11.80 -5.10
N LEU A 77 -1.14 11.09 -6.09
CA LEU A 77 0.06 11.52 -6.80
C LEU A 77 -0.18 12.83 -7.56
N ARG A 78 -1.32 12.96 -8.24
CA ARG A 78 -1.68 14.20 -8.95
C ARG A 78 -1.90 15.37 -8.00
N LEU A 79 -2.59 15.14 -6.87
CA LEU A 79 -2.75 16.14 -5.81
C LEU A 79 -1.41 16.61 -5.26
N ASN A 80 -0.47 15.69 -5.01
CA ASN A 80 0.87 16.04 -4.54
C ASN A 80 1.65 16.90 -5.55
N GLN A 81 1.37 16.76 -6.84
CA GLN A 81 2.01 17.55 -7.91
C GLN A 81 1.33 18.91 -8.13
N THR A 82 0.01 19.02 -7.98
CA THR A 82 -0.75 20.21 -8.36
C THR A 82 -1.08 21.16 -7.21
N MET A 83 -0.96 20.74 -5.94
CA MET A 83 -1.30 21.61 -4.82
C MET A 83 -0.27 22.73 -4.66
N PRO A 84 -0.66 24.01 -4.75
CA PRO A 84 0.25 25.11 -4.53
C PRO A 84 0.79 25.04 -3.10
N SER A 85 2.10 25.19 -2.97
CA SER A 85 2.78 25.26 -1.67
C SER A 85 2.47 26.61 -1.01
N SER A 86 1.27 26.77 -0.47
CA SER A 86 0.93 27.92 0.37
C SER A 86 1.84 27.88 1.59
N HIS A 87 2.70 28.89 1.73
CA HIS A 87 3.85 29.01 2.65
C HIS A 87 5.19 28.43 2.13
N ALA A 88 5.65 29.04 1.05
CA ALA A 88 7.06 29.11 0.71
C ALA A 88 7.81 29.97 1.74
N THR A 89 8.39 29.35 2.77
CA THR A 89 9.60 29.86 3.44
C THR A 89 10.22 28.71 4.22
N HIS A 90 11.36 28.20 3.73
CA HIS A 90 12.22 27.16 4.33
C HIS A 90 11.75 25.70 4.46
N GLY A 91 10.48 25.33 4.23
CA GLY A 91 9.96 23.97 4.52
C GLY A 91 9.30 23.16 3.39
N ALA A 92 9.26 23.66 2.15
CA ALA A 92 8.44 23.06 1.07
C ALA A 92 8.82 21.60 0.73
N ALA A 93 10.12 21.27 0.72
CA ALA A 93 10.59 19.91 0.47
C ALA A 93 10.17 18.93 1.59
N ALA A 94 10.22 19.37 2.85
CA ALA A 94 9.78 18.56 3.98
C ALA A 94 8.26 18.31 3.98
N MET A 95 7.48 19.29 3.51
CA MET A 95 6.02 19.13 3.36
C MET A 95 5.67 18.19 2.20
N ALA A 96 6.35 18.30 1.06
CA ALA A 96 6.19 17.37 -0.07
C ALA A 96 6.52 15.93 0.33
N LYS A 97 7.59 15.74 1.12
CA LYS A 97 7.97 14.45 1.71
C LYS A 97 6.85 13.88 2.58
N SER A 98 6.34 14.65 3.53
CA SER A 98 5.26 14.19 4.43
C SER A 98 4.02 13.75 3.65
N ARG A 99 3.62 14.50 2.62
CA ARG A 99 2.47 14.16 1.75
C ARG A 99 2.70 12.88 0.94
N TYR A 100 3.91 12.69 0.42
CA TYR A 100 4.29 11.45 -0.27
C TYR A 100 4.28 10.25 0.68
N LEU A 101 4.79 10.40 1.91
CA LEU A 101 4.71 9.37 2.94
C LEU A 101 3.27 8.97 3.26
N VAL A 102 2.39 9.95 3.46
CA VAL A 102 0.96 9.70 3.72
C VAL A 102 0.31 8.96 2.55
N THR A 103 0.63 9.36 1.32
CA THR A 103 0.14 8.70 0.09
C THR A 103 0.53 7.23 0.05
N ILE A 104 1.79 6.93 0.35
CA ILE A 104 2.28 5.55 0.42
C ILE A 104 1.58 4.79 1.53
N ILE A 105 1.50 5.34 2.75
CA ILE A 105 0.86 4.66 3.89
C ILE A 105 -0.58 4.33 3.56
N VAL A 106 -1.36 5.28 3.04
CA VAL A 106 -2.76 5.06 2.67
C VAL A 106 -2.89 4.00 1.59
N SER A 107 -2.09 4.10 0.51
CA SER A 107 -2.12 3.11 -0.58
C SER A 107 -1.76 1.70 -0.09
N MET A 108 -0.76 1.59 0.78
CA MET A 108 -0.30 0.32 1.36
C MET A 108 -1.32 -0.26 2.33
N SER A 109 -1.94 0.56 3.19
CA SER A 109 -3.01 0.12 4.09
C SER A 109 -4.23 -0.40 3.33
N LEU A 110 -4.61 0.23 2.22
CA LEU A 110 -5.71 -0.24 1.38
C LEU A 110 -5.44 -1.63 0.77
N VAL A 111 -4.19 -1.88 0.37
CA VAL A 111 -3.78 -3.20 -0.12
C VAL A 111 -3.75 -4.24 1.00
N GLU A 112 -3.23 -3.88 2.17
CA GLU A 112 -3.15 -4.79 3.32
C GLU A 112 -4.53 -5.27 3.77
N VAL A 113 -5.55 -4.41 3.72
CA VAL A 113 -6.94 -4.78 4.03
C VAL A 113 -7.41 -5.95 3.15
N VAL A 114 -7.01 -5.99 1.87
CA VAL A 114 -7.32 -7.12 0.98
C VAL A 114 -6.62 -8.39 1.47
N GLY A 115 -5.36 -8.29 1.90
CA GLY A 115 -4.64 -9.42 2.52
C GLY A 115 -5.34 -9.95 3.78
N VAL A 116 -5.79 -9.04 4.65
CA VAL A 116 -6.54 -9.39 5.87
C VAL A 116 -7.88 -10.05 5.56
N PHE A 117 -8.58 -9.66 4.49
CA PHE A 117 -9.79 -10.36 4.05
C PHE A 117 -9.53 -11.83 3.69
N GLY A 118 -8.37 -12.13 3.11
CA GLY A 118 -7.93 -13.51 2.87
C GLY A 118 -7.79 -14.31 4.17
N LEU A 119 -7.17 -13.71 5.20
CA LEU A 119 -7.03 -14.31 6.53
C LEU A 119 -8.40 -14.56 7.18
N VAL A 120 -9.29 -13.56 7.14
CA VAL A 120 -10.65 -13.68 7.70
C VAL A 120 -11.40 -14.82 7.00
N MET A 121 -11.35 -14.90 5.68
CA MET A 121 -12.04 -15.98 4.95
C MET A 121 -11.48 -17.37 5.28
N PHE A 122 -10.18 -17.49 5.46
CA PHE A 122 -9.57 -18.74 5.91
C PHE A 122 -10.07 -19.15 7.30
N VAL A 123 -10.14 -18.21 8.25
CA VAL A 123 -10.68 -18.45 9.61
C VAL A 123 -12.15 -18.89 9.57
N LEU A 124 -12.95 -18.36 8.65
CA LEU A 124 -14.35 -18.77 8.42
C LEU A 124 -14.49 -20.18 7.79
N GLY A 125 -13.38 -20.88 7.59
CA GLY A 125 -13.34 -22.23 7.04
C GLY A 125 -13.26 -22.27 5.52
N ASP A 126 -12.90 -21.18 4.84
CA ASP A 126 -12.59 -21.25 3.41
C ASP A 126 -11.25 -21.96 3.16
N GLY A 127 -11.08 -22.50 1.95
CA GLY A 127 -9.89 -23.24 1.59
C GLY A 127 -8.63 -22.37 1.50
N PHE A 128 -7.47 -23.02 1.59
CA PHE A 128 -6.16 -22.39 1.40
C PHE A 128 -6.03 -21.65 0.06
N ASN A 129 -6.76 -22.07 -0.99
CA ASN A 129 -6.77 -21.38 -2.27
C ASN A 129 -7.22 -19.92 -2.14
N THR A 130 -8.27 -19.64 -1.36
CA THR A 130 -8.76 -18.27 -1.15
C THR A 130 -7.72 -17.44 -0.41
N LEU A 131 -7.08 -18.01 0.62
CA LEU A 131 -5.97 -17.36 1.32
C LEU A 131 -4.87 -16.96 0.34
N TYR A 132 -4.39 -17.90 -0.48
CA TYR A 132 -3.32 -17.63 -1.44
C TYR A 132 -3.70 -16.60 -2.51
N ILE A 133 -4.95 -16.56 -2.97
CA ILE A 133 -5.41 -15.58 -3.96
C ILE A 133 -5.38 -14.17 -3.36
N PHE A 134 -5.94 -13.98 -2.17
CA PHE A 134 -6.00 -12.66 -1.53
C PHE A 134 -4.61 -12.20 -1.04
N THR A 135 -3.82 -13.11 -0.47
CA THR A 135 -2.42 -12.86 -0.12
C THR A 135 -1.60 -12.51 -1.37
N GLY A 136 -1.74 -13.26 -2.46
CA GLY A 136 -1.06 -12.99 -3.72
C GLY A 136 -1.46 -11.64 -4.31
N LEU A 137 -2.74 -11.30 -4.28
CA LEU A 137 -3.25 -10.00 -4.72
C LEU A 137 -2.72 -8.86 -3.85
N SER A 138 -2.65 -9.04 -2.54
CA SER A 138 -2.05 -8.08 -1.61
C SER A 138 -0.55 -7.90 -1.89
N ALA A 139 0.20 -9.00 -2.03
CA ALA A 139 1.62 -8.96 -2.38
C ALA A 139 1.87 -8.26 -3.73
N LEU A 140 1.00 -8.51 -4.72
CA LEU A 140 1.06 -7.84 -6.02
C LEU A 140 0.75 -6.34 -5.90
N GLY A 141 -0.21 -5.97 -5.05
CA GLY A 141 -0.48 -4.57 -4.70
C GLY A 141 0.73 -3.89 -4.05
N LEU A 142 1.36 -4.53 -3.06
CA LEU A 142 2.59 -4.02 -2.41
C LEU A 142 3.71 -3.84 -3.44
N PHE A 143 3.85 -4.78 -4.38
CA PHE A 143 4.85 -4.72 -5.44
C PHE A 143 4.59 -3.59 -6.45
N LEU A 144 3.35 -3.44 -6.92
CA LEU A 144 2.96 -2.39 -7.87
C LEU A 144 3.07 -1.01 -7.23
N TYR A 145 2.70 -0.90 -5.96
CA TYR A 145 2.65 0.37 -5.24
C TYR A 145 3.94 0.75 -4.52
N ARG A 146 5.03 0.00 -4.74
CA ARG A 146 6.33 0.29 -4.13
C ARG A 146 6.73 1.77 -4.31
N PRO A 147 7.38 2.39 -3.31
CA PRO A 147 7.98 3.72 -3.45
C PRO A 147 8.94 3.74 -4.64
N LYS A 148 8.73 4.67 -5.57
CA LYS A 148 9.65 4.89 -6.70
C LYS A 148 10.36 6.24 -6.51
N ALA A 149 11.69 6.21 -6.62
CA ALA A 149 12.50 7.43 -6.52
C ALA A 149 12.17 8.44 -7.63
N ASP A 150 11.76 7.94 -8.79
CA ASP A 150 11.43 8.76 -9.95
C ASP A 150 10.20 9.65 -9.68
N GLU A 151 9.16 9.11 -9.04
CA GLU A 151 7.95 9.87 -8.66
C GLU A 151 8.27 11.01 -7.70
N TYR A 152 9.18 10.77 -6.74
CA TYR A 152 9.60 11.79 -5.78
C TYR A 152 10.43 12.89 -6.45
N SER A 153 11.27 12.53 -7.43
CA SER A 153 12.04 13.51 -8.21
C SER A 153 11.15 14.39 -9.10
N GLU A 154 10.08 13.84 -9.68
CA GLU A 154 9.09 14.61 -10.44
C GLU A 154 8.32 15.60 -9.56
N ILE A 155 7.95 15.21 -8.34
CA ILE A 155 7.27 16.12 -7.39
C ILE A 155 8.18 17.30 -7.02
N ILE A 156 9.45 17.04 -6.72
CA ILE A 156 10.42 18.11 -6.42
C ILE A 156 10.63 19.02 -7.64
N GLY A 157 10.73 18.44 -8.84
CA GLY A 157 10.86 19.20 -10.08
C GLY A 157 9.65 20.11 -10.36
N ALA A 158 8.43 19.60 -10.16
CA ALA A 158 7.20 20.37 -10.34
C ALA A 158 7.08 21.54 -9.34
N ILE A 159 7.44 21.30 -8.07
CA ILE A 159 7.45 22.33 -7.03
C ILE A 159 8.52 23.39 -7.30
N ALA A 160 9.70 22.99 -7.81
CA ALA A 160 10.75 23.91 -8.19
C ALA A 160 10.36 24.79 -9.40
N ALA A 161 9.65 24.22 -10.38
CA ALA A 161 9.13 24.95 -11.54
C ALA A 161 8.09 26.02 -11.13
N GLN A 162 7.19 25.71 -10.19
CA GLN A 162 6.23 26.67 -9.62
C GLN A 162 6.86 27.84 -8.87
N LYS A 163 8.13 27.75 -8.47
CA LYS A 163 8.86 28.84 -7.79
C LYS A 163 9.47 29.85 -8.77
N HIS A 164 9.56 29.50 -10.06
CA HIS A 164 10.20 30.31 -11.09
C HIS A 164 9.23 31.09 -11.99
N GLU A 165 7.92 30.89 -11.83
CA GLU A 165 6.85 31.80 -12.28
C GLU A 165 6.51 32.82 -11.19
#